data_AF-L0DJ57-F1
#
_entry.id   AF-L0DJ57-F1
#
_cell.length_a   1.000
_cell.length_b   1.000
_cell.length_c   1.000
_cell.angle_alpha   90.00
_cell.angle_beta   90.00
_cell.angle_gamma   90.00
#
_symmetry.space_group_name_H-M   'P 1'
#
loop_
_entity.id
_entity.type
_entity.pdbx_description
1 polymer ?
#
loop_
_entity_poly.entity_id
_entity_poly.type
_entity_poly.pdbx_seq_one_letter_code
_entity_poly.pdbx_strand_id
1 'polypeptide(L)'
;MSIPAKRNFTLRWMIALVAVSAAVCWYVNPSRTRHLAEQYEVKAYRFSLYENLNRDGIAQSRTASGATTCRKRAKYFAAMRAKYERASHYPWLPIAPDPPVPE
;
A
#
# COMPACT_ATOMS: atom_id res chain seq x y z
N MET A 1 16.71 -32.72 -42.51
CA MET A 1 16.86 -32.62 -41.04
C MET A 1 17.59 -31.32 -40.75
N SER A 2 16.86 -30.23 -40.51
CA SER A 2 17.44 -28.88 -40.46
C SER A 2 18.03 -28.60 -39.08
N ILE A 3 19.35 -28.40 -39.02
CA ILE A 3 20.07 -28.06 -37.79
C ILE A 3 19.74 -26.61 -37.41
N PRO A 4 19.22 -26.33 -36.21
CA PRO A 4 18.90 -24.96 -35.82
C PRO A 4 20.18 -24.13 -35.71
N ALA A 5 20.16 -22.95 -36.33
CA ALA A 5 21.25 -22.00 -36.30
C ALA A 5 21.64 -21.66 -34.85
N LYS A 6 22.93 -21.83 -34.51
CA LYS A 6 23.48 -21.41 -33.22
C LYS A 6 23.35 -19.89 -33.11
N ARG A 7 22.40 -19.42 -32.30
CA ARG A 7 22.35 -18.01 -31.90
C ARG A 7 23.56 -17.75 -31.02
N ASN A 8 24.53 -17.02 -31.54
CA ASN A 8 25.66 -16.53 -30.76
C ASN A 8 25.08 -15.63 -29.66
N PHE A 9 25.07 -16.17 -28.43
CA PHE A 9 24.59 -15.49 -27.23
C PHE A 9 25.61 -14.41 -26.88
N THR A 10 25.55 -13.31 -27.61
CA THR A 10 26.47 -12.19 -27.45
C THR A 10 26.14 -11.47 -26.15
N LEU A 11 27.17 -10.96 -25.47
CA LEU A 11 27.05 -10.19 -24.22
C LEU A 11 25.97 -9.09 -24.29
N ARG A 12 25.77 -8.52 -25.48
CA ARG A 12 24.73 -7.53 -25.78
C ARG A 12 23.31 -8.02 -25.47
N TRP A 13 23.00 -9.28 -25.80
CA TRP A 13 21.69 -9.87 -25.49
C TRP A 13 21.49 -10.12 -23.99
N MET A 14 22.54 -10.49 -23.26
CA MET A 14 22.46 -10.58 -21.80
C MET A 14 22.18 -9.22 -21.17
N ILE A 15 22.90 -8.18 -21.57
CA ILE A 15 22.72 -6.82 -21.04
C ILE A 15 21.30 -6.34 -21.31
N ALA A 16 20.78 -6.57 -22.52
CA ALA A 16 19.41 -6.21 -22.88
C ALA A 16 18.37 -6.94 -22.00
N LEU A 17 18.53 -8.24 -21.78
CA LEU A 17 17.62 -9.02 -20.94
C LEU A 17 17.64 -8.54 -19.48
N VAL A 18 18.81 -8.24 -18.92
CA VAL A 18 18.95 -7.72 -17.55
C VAL A 18 18.33 -6.33 -17.43
N ALA A 19 18.51 -5.46 -18.42
CA ALA A 19 17.89 -4.13 -18.41
C ALA A 19 16.36 -4.22 -18.44
N VAL A 20 15.81 -5.13 -19.26
CA VAL A 20 14.36 -5.36 -19.34
C VAL A 20 13.83 -5.95 -18.02
N SER A 21 14.50 -6.95 -17.43
CA SER A 21 14.06 -7.53 -16.17
C SER A 21 14.10 -6.51 -15.02
N ALA A 22 15.16 -5.70 -14.95
CA ALA A 22 15.26 -4.60 -13.99
C ALA A 22 14.13 -3.57 -14.17
N ALA A 23 13.83 -3.17 -15.41
CA ALA A 23 12.74 -2.25 -15.71
C ALA A 23 11.37 -2.82 -15.29
N VAL A 24 11.11 -4.10 -15.55
CA VAL A 24 9.87 -4.77 -15.12
C VAL A 24 9.79 -4.82 -13.59
N CYS A 25 10.87 -5.22 -12.90
CA CYS A 25 10.92 -5.19 -11.44
C CYS A 25 10.68 -3.79 -10.87
N TRP A 26 11.24 -2.75 -11.50
CA TRP A 26 11.03 -1.37 -11.10
C TRP A 26 9.58 -0.91 -11.31
N TYR A 27 8.92 -1.37 -12.37
CA TYR A 27 7.55 -0.97 -12.70
C TYR A 27 6.49 -1.68 -11.84
N VAL A 28 6.75 -2.93 -11.45
CA VAL A 28 5.80 -3.76 -10.68
C VAL A 28 5.88 -3.50 -9.16
N ASN A 29 7.03 -3.08 -8.64
CA ASN A 29 7.19 -2.89 -7.19
C ASN A 29 6.40 -1.70 -6.58
N PRO A 30 6.33 -0.50 -7.20
CA PRO A 30 5.64 0.65 -6.61
C PRO A 30 4.10 0.55 -6.70
N SER A 31 3.54 -0.29 -7.57
CA SER A 31 2.08 -0.44 -7.67
C SER A 31 1.50 -1.16 -6.45
N ARG A 32 2.22 -2.13 -5.89
CA ARG A 32 1.76 -2.90 -4.72
C ARG A 32 1.65 -2.04 -3.46
N THR A 33 2.59 -1.14 -3.24
CA THR A 33 2.57 -0.23 -2.08
C THR A 33 1.55 0.89 -2.25
N ARG A 34 1.36 1.41 -3.47
CA ARG A 34 0.29 2.37 -3.78
C ARG A 34 -1.11 1.79 -3.54
N HIS A 35 -1.38 0.58 -4.01
CA HIS A 35 -2.68 -0.07 -3.77
C HIS A 35 -2.96 -0.30 -2.28
N LEU A 36 -1.94 -0.61 -1.47
CA LEU A 36 -2.12 -0.68 -0.02
C LEU A 36 -2.48 0.69 0.58
N ALA A 37 -1.79 1.76 0.17
CA ALA A 37 -2.11 3.11 0.62
C ALA A 37 -3.56 3.51 0.31
N GLU A 38 -4.06 3.20 -0.90
CA GLU A 38 -5.45 3.44 -1.31
C GLU A 38 -6.45 2.66 -0.44
N GLN A 39 -6.18 1.40 -0.14
CA GLN A 39 -7.06 0.60 0.74
C GLN A 39 -7.15 1.20 2.15
N TYR A 40 -6.04 1.73 2.66
CA TYR A 40 -6.01 2.38 3.97
C TYR A 40 -6.68 3.77 3.95
N GLU A 41 -6.63 4.49 2.84
CA GLU A 41 -7.38 5.73 2.64
C GLU A 41 -8.89 5.51 2.73
N VAL A 42 -9.42 4.51 2.04
CA VAL A 42 -10.86 4.18 2.10
C VAL A 42 -11.27 3.82 3.53
N LYS A 43 -10.45 3.05 4.25
CA LYS A 43 -10.72 2.71 5.67
C LYS A 43 -10.67 3.94 6.56
N ALA A 44 -9.64 4.78 6.44
CA ALA A 44 -9.51 6.01 7.22
C ALA A 44 -10.70 6.95 6.99
N TYR A 45 -11.13 7.11 5.75
CA TYR A 45 -12.28 7.94 5.38
C TYR A 45 -13.59 7.45 6.01
N ARG A 46 -13.83 6.13 6.02
CA ARG A 46 -15.03 5.58 6.67
C ARG A 46 -15.06 5.88 8.16
N PHE A 47 -13.94 5.70 8.87
CA PHE A 47 -13.90 5.96 10.31
C PHE A 47 -13.95 7.46 10.65
N SER A 48 -13.37 8.34 9.83
CA SER A 48 -13.52 9.78 10.02
C SER A 48 -14.95 10.26 9.75
N LEU A 49 -15.66 9.66 8.78
CA LEU A 49 -17.07 9.93 8.55
C LEU A 49 -17.92 9.52 9.75
N TYR A 50 -17.69 8.33 10.32
CA TYR A 50 -18.36 7.93 11.56
C TYR A 50 -18.06 8.89 12.72
N GLU A 51 -16.81 9.35 12.87
CA GLU A 51 -16.45 10.35 13.88
C GLU A 51 -17.26 11.65 13.70
N ASN A 52 -17.38 12.15 12.47
CA ASN A 52 -18.14 13.37 12.16
C ASN A 52 -19.65 13.18 12.38
N LEU A 53 -20.23 12.08 11.92
CA LEU A 53 -21.66 11.77 12.15
C LEU A 53 -22.02 11.63 13.63
N ASN A 54 -21.08 11.10 14.43
CA ASN A 54 -21.24 11.01 15.88
C ASN A 54 -21.08 12.38 16.56
N ARG A 55 -20.21 13.24 16.03
CA ARG A 55 -20.02 14.62 16.50
C ARG A 55 -21.24 15.50 16.23
N ASP A 56 -21.86 15.34 15.06
CA ASP A 56 -23.03 16.11 14.63
C ASP A 56 -24.33 15.61 15.28
N GLY A 57 -24.26 14.58 16.14
CA GLY A 57 -25.41 14.03 16.87
C GLY A 57 -26.41 13.25 16.01
N ILE A 58 -26.11 13.09 14.71
CA ILE A 58 -26.95 12.38 13.73
C ILE A 58 -26.94 10.86 14.03
N ALA A 59 -25.84 10.33 14.57
CA ALA A 59 -25.75 8.95 15.07
C ALA A 59 -26.23 8.84 16.53
N GLN A 60 -27.54 8.91 16.73
CA GLN A 60 -28.19 8.77 18.03
C GLN A 60 -28.26 7.29 18.49
N SER A 61 -27.15 6.71 18.98
CA SER A 61 -27.06 5.50 19.86
C SER A 61 -25.68 4.85 19.71
N ARG A 62 -24.95 4.35 20.72
CA ARG A 62 -25.08 4.15 22.17
C ARG A 62 -23.63 4.06 22.68
N THR A 63 -23.28 4.74 23.77
CA THR A 63 -21.99 4.74 24.49
C THR A 63 -20.88 5.67 23.99
N ALA A 64 -20.37 6.53 24.89
CA ALA A 64 -19.15 7.32 24.70
C ALA A 64 -17.92 6.46 24.34
N SER A 65 -17.94 5.18 24.73
CA SER A 65 -16.94 4.18 24.39
C SER A 65 -16.79 4.02 22.86
N GLY A 66 -17.88 3.86 22.12
CA GLY A 66 -17.84 3.68 20.65
C GLY A 66 -17.24 4.87 19.90
N ALA A 67 -17.46 6.09 20.38
CA ALA A 67 -16.85 7.30 19.81
C ALA A 67 -15.33 7.30 19.96
N THR A 68 -14.84 6.92 21.14
CA THR A 68 -13.38 6.84 21.40
C THR A 68 -12.70 5.76 20.56
N THR A 69 -13.35 4.61 20.36
CA THR A 69 -12.87 3.54 19.47
C THR A 69 -12.81 4.00 18.02
N CYS A 70 -13.85 4.67 17.51
CA CYS A 70 -13.85 5.20 16.15
C CYS A 70 -12.70 6.18 15.91
N ARG A 71 -12.46 7.09 16.88
CA ARG A 71 -11.34 8.04 16.81
C ARG A 71 -9.97 7.36 16.84
N LYS A 72 -9.79 6.34 17.68
CA LYS A 72 -8.54 5.54 17.70
C LYS A 72 -8.30 4.84 16.36
N ARG A 73 -9.34 4.24 15.78
CA ARG A 73 -9.28 3.59 14.47
C ARG A 73 -9.01 4.56 13.33
N ALA A 74 -9.65 5.74 13.34
CA ALA A 74 -9.39 6.78 12.34
C ALA A 74 -7.91 7.21 12.35
N LYS A 75 -7.35 7.47 13.54
CA LYS A 75 -5.92 7.80 13.69
C LYS A 75 -5.01 6.65 13.26
N TYR A 76 -5.36 5.41 13.62
CA TYR A 76 -4.61 4.22 13.22
C TYR A 76 -4.53 4.09 11.69
N PHE A 77 -5.67 4.17 10.99
CA PHE A 77 -5.69 4.04 9.53
C PHE A 77 -5.04 5.23 8.82
N ALA A 78 -5.13 6.44 9.38
CA ALA A 78 -4.38 7.60 8.88
C ALA A 78 -2.85 7.39 8.99
N ALA A 79 -2.38 6.86 10.12
CA ALA A 79 -0.97 6.53 10.31
C ALA A 79 -0.51 5.41 9.35
N MET A 80 -1.35 4.40 9.13
CA MET A 80 -1.08 3.32 8.15
C MET A 80 -0.99 3.83 6.72
N ARG A 81 -1.87 4.77 6.31
CA ARG A 81 -1.77 5.44 5.01
C ARG A 81 -0.42 6.12 4.86
N ALA A 82 -0.03 6.97 5.82
CA ALA A 82 1.23 7.71 5.76
C ALA A 82 2.47 6.78 5.68
N LYS A 83 2.42 5.63 6.38
CA LYS A 83 3.46 4.60 6.31
C LYS A 83 3.61 4.04 4.90
N TYR A 84 2.52 3.65 4.25
CA TYR A 84 2.57 3.07 2.91
C TYR A 84 2.80 4.09 1.80
N GLU A 85 2.31 5.32 1.97
CA GLU A 85 2.62 6.43 1.09
C GLU A 85 4.13 6.70 1.06
N ARG A 86 4.78 6.78 2.22
CA ARG A 86 6.25 6.87 2.31
C ARG A 86 6.94 5.69 1.64
N ALA A 87 6.45 4.47 1.87
CA ALA A 87 7.01 3.28 1.23
C ALA A 87 6.87 3.28 -0.30
N SER A 88 5.84 3.94 -0.84
CA SER A 88 5.67 4.09 -2.29
C SER A 88 6.72 5.00 -2.92
N HIS A 89 7.23 5.99 -2.17
CA HIS A 89 8.31 6.88 -2.61
C HIS A 89 9.69 6.23 -2.45
N TYR A 90 9.87 5.32 -1.49
CA TYR A 90 11.14 4.67 -1.17
C TYR A 90 10.99 3.14 -1.16
N PRO A 91 10.75 2.48 -2.30
CA PRO A 91 10.42 1.05 -2.37
C PRO A 91 11.56 0.12 -1.94
N TRP A 92 12.79 0.60 -1.85
CA TRP A 92 13.96 -0.13 -1.34
C TRP A 92 14.10 -0.08 0.18
N LEU A 93 13.31 0.75 0.87
CA LEU A 93 13.37 0.87 2.33
C LEU A 93 12.55 -0.25 2.99
N PRO A 94 13.12 -1.02 3.93
CA PRO A 94 12.38 -2.05 4.64
C PRO A 94 11.23 -1.42 5.43
N ILE A 95 10.03 -2.00 5.29
CA ILE A 95 8.82 -1.56 5.97
C ILE A 95 8.66 -2.43 7.23
N ALA A 96 8.53 -1.80 8.39
CA ALA A 96 8.21 -2.51 9.63
C ALA A 96 6.89 -3.29 9.52
N PRO A 97 6.70 -4.41 10.23
CA PRO A 97 5.43 -5.13 10.26
C PRO A 97 4.28 -4.22 10.74
N ASP A 98 3.06 -4.56 10.33
CA ASP A 98 1.87 -3.79 10.72
C ASP A 98 1.53 -4.02 12.19
N PRO A 99 1.29 -2.95 12.96
CA PRO A 99 0.78 -3.08 14.32
C PRO A 99 -0.65 -3.65 14.31
N PRO A 100 -1.11 -4.27 15.42
CA PRO A 100 -2.47 -4.75 15.52
C PRO A 100 -3.48 -3.57 15.49
N VAL A 101 -4.67 -3.83 14.95
CA VAL A 101 -5.76 -2.86 14.91
C VAL A 101 -6.26 -2.57 16.33
N PRO A 102 -6.48 -1.30 16.73
CA PRO A 102 -7.00 -0.98 18.05
C PRO A 102 -8.47 -1.39 18.21
N GLU A 103 -8.78 -2.04 19.33
CA GLU A 103 -10.13 -2.46 19.72
C GLU A 103 -11.07 -1.29 20.01
#